data_AF-A0AAV0QUT4-F1
#
_entry.id   AF-A0AAV0QUT4-F1
#
_cell.length_a   1.000
_cell.length_b   1.000
_cell.length_c   1.000
_cell.angle_alpha   90.00
_cell.angle_beta   90.00
_cell.angle_gamma   90.00
#
_symmetry.space_group_name_H-M   'P 1'
#
loop_
_entity.id
_entity.type
_entity.pdbx_description
1 polymer ?
#
loop_
_entity_poly.entity_id
_entity_poly.type
_entity_poly.pdbx_seq_one_letter_code
_entity_poly.pdbx_strand_id
1 'polypeptide(L)'
;LSDEESKRRLFNRLLYRSKQRGYLELDLVLGRWVEEHIHSMDENGIKALVNVLDLENPDLWKWLTGQEQPPDAVCQNPVFCELRDKIVNNLNSHATPETRALLGQPWVRGWDDIKKNPGAPIVGNQ
;
A
#
# COMPACT_ATOMS: atom_id res chain seq x y z
N LEU A 1 -10.09 30.73 16.40
CA LEU A 1 -8.89 29.98 16.84
C LEU A 1 -9.15 28.48 17.02
N SER A 2 -10.37 28.03 17.35
CA SER A 2 -10.62 26.61 17.69
C SER A 2 -10.69 25.61 16.51
N ASP A 3 -11.02 26.06 15.29
CA ASP A 3 -11.29 25.14 14.17
C ASP A 3 -10.03 24.73 13.40
N GLU A 4 -9.15 25.70 13.10
CA GLU A 4 -7.90 25.48 12.38
C GLU A 4 -6.87 24.66 13.20
N GLU A 5 -6.82 24.87 14.51
CA GLU A 5 -5.93 24.09 15.37
C GLU A 5 -6.40 22.63 15.47
N SER A 6 -7.71 22.40 15.48
CA SER A 6 -8.31 21.06 15.48
C SER A 6 -8.02 20.31 14.18
N LYS A 7 -8.16 20.99 13.03
CA LYS A 7 -7.78 20.43 11.71
C LYS A 7 -6.30 20.06 11.64
N ARG A 8 -5.42 20.95 12.11
CA ARG A 8 -3.98 20.68 12.14
C ARG A 8 -3.62 19.46 13.00
N ARG A 9 -4.25 19.32 14.17
CA ARG A 9 -4.07 18.14 15.05
C ARG A 9 -4.54 16.86 14.36
N LEU A 10 -5.68 16.91 13.67
CA LEU A 10 -6.19 15.78 12.88
C LEU A 10 -5.20 15.39 11.77
N PHE A 11 -4.70 16.35 11.00
CA PHE A 11 -3.76 16.10 9.91
C PHE A 11 -2.44 15.50 10.41
N ASN A 12 -1.89 16.05 11.48
CA ASN A 12 -0.67 15.50 12.10
C ASN A 12 -0.88 14.06 12.57
N ARG A 13 -2.06 13.73 13.13
CA ARG A 13 -2.40 12.38 13.56
C ARG A 13 -2.51 11.41 12.37
N LEU A 14 -3.13 11.82 11.27
CA LEU A 14 -3.25 11.00 10.06
C LEU A 14 -1.90 10.78 9.39
N LEU A 15 -1.08 11.83 9.29
CA LEU A 15 0.27 11.75 8.76
C LEU A 15 1.13 10.80 9.60
N TYR A 16 1.08 10.93 10.93
CA TYR A 16 1.79 10.02 11.83
C TYR A 16 1.35 8.57 11.65
N ARG A 17 0.04 8.31 11.62
CA ARG A 17 -0.52 6.96 11.42
C ARG A 17 -0.14 6.37 10.06
N SER A 18 0.02 7.19 9.02
CA SER A 18 0.48 6.74 7.69
C SER A 18 1.96 6.37 7.64
N LYS A 19 2.79 6.90 8.54
CA LYS A 19 4.25 6.72 8.56
C LYS A 19 4.75 5.73 9.63
N GLN A 20 3.87 5.22 10.50
CA GLN A 20 4.22 4.33 11.60
C GLN A 20 3.46 3.01 11.55
N ARG A 21 3.59 2.29 10.45
CA ARG A 21 2.94 0.99 10.26
C ARG A 21 3.92 -0.17 10.38
N GLY A 22 5.23 0.10 10.32
CA GLY A 22 6.27 -0.92 10.48
C GLY A 22 6.60 -1.65 9.17
N TYR A 23 6.07 -1.17 8.04
CA TYR A 23 6.40 -1.59 6.69
C TYR A 23 6.96 -0.36 5.97
N LEU A 24 8.28 -0.31 5.81
CA LEU A 24 8.96 0.88 5.32
C LEU A 24 8.44 1.30 3.94
N GLU A 25 8.21 0.35 3.05
CA GLU A 25 7.70 0.59 1.70
C GLU A 25 6.31 1.25 1.75
N LEU A 26 5.44 0.72 2.62
CA LEU A 26 4.09 1.23 2.79
C LEU A 26 4.10 2.62 3.44
N ASP A 27 4.96 2.81 4.44
CA ASP A 27 5.14 4.08 5.15
C ASP A 27 5.65 5.18 4.19
N LEU A 28 6.55 4.84 3.25
CA LEU A 28 7.03 5.77 2.23
C LEU A 28 5.94 6.13 1.21
N VAL A 29 5.21 5.14 0.70
CA VAL A 29 4.17 5.37 -0.32
C VAL A 29 2.99 6.14 0.26
N LEU A 30 2.43 5.66 1.38
CA LEU A 30 1.30 6.32 2.06
C LEU A 30 1.72 7.66 2.62
N GLY A 31 2.85 7.72 3.33
CA GLY A 31 3.31 8.95 3.97
C GLY A 31 3.50 10.08 2.97
N ARG A 32 4.09 9.79 1.80
CA ARG A 32 4.26 10.78 0.73
C ARG A 32 2.93 11.19 0.11
N TRP A 33 2.05 10.23 -0.18
CA TRP A 33 0.73 10.55 -0.75
C TRP A 33 -0.10 11.43 0.20
N VAL A 34 -0.12 11.10 1.50
CA VAL A 34 -0.84 11.89 2.51
C VAL A 34 -0.26 13.29 2.61
N GLU A 35 1.07 13.44 2.65
CA GLU A 35 1.71 14.76 2.72
C GLU A 35 1.35 15.68 1.54
N GLU A 36 1.24 15.10 0.34
CA GLU A 36 0.85 15.79 -0.90
C GLU A 36 -0.65 16.18 -0.93
N HIS A 37 -1.55 15.37 -0.36
CA HIS A 37 -3.01 15.53 -0.52
C HIS A 37 -3.75 16.04 0.73
N ILE A 38 -3.18 15.91 1.94
CA ILE A 38 -3.88 16.23 3.21
C ILE A 38 -4.33 17.69 3.31
N HIS A 39 -3.67 18.61 2.60
CA HIS A 39 -3.99 20.04 2.62
C HIS A 39 -5.12 20.43 1.66
N SER A 40 -5.41 19.61 0.65
CA SER A 40 -6.41 19.88 -0.39
C SER A 40 -7.63 18.96 -0.33
N MET A 41 -7.60 17.92 0.50
CA MET A 41 -8.72 16.97 0.66
C MET A 41 -9.94 17.59 1.35
N ASP A 42 -11.10 17.14 0.91
CA ASP A 42 -12.39 17.38 1.57
C ASP A 42 -12.67 16.35 2.67
N GLU A 43 -13.77 16.52 3.40
CA GLU A 43 -14.17 15.60 4.47
C GLU A 43 -14.37 14.15 3.99
N ASN A 44 -14.84 13.95 2.76
CA ASN A 44 -15.02 12.62 2.20
C ASN A 44 -13.68 11.95 1.88
N GLY A 45 -12.72 12.71 1.34
CA GLY A 45 -11.34 12.25 1.14
C GLY A 45 -10.68 11.86 2.47
N ILE A 46 -10.89 12.64 3.54
CA ILE A 46 -10.38 12.31 4.88
C ILE A 46 -11.00 11.00 5.40
N LYS A 47 -12.32 10.81 5.26
CA LYS A 47 -12.99 9.55 5.66
C LYS A 47 -12.46 8.37 4.86
N ALA A 48 -12.27 8.54 3.56
CA ALA A 48 -11.71 7.53 2.67
C ALA A 48 -10.28 7.15 3.09
N LEU A 49 -9.44 8.14 3.43
CA LEU A 49 -8.09 7.91 3.96
C LEU A 49 -8.12 7.16 5.29
N VAL A 50 -9.01 7.54 6.22
CA VAL A 50 -9.16 6.86 7.51
C VAL A 50 -9.52 5.39 7.30
N ASN A 51 -10.44 5.09 6.38
CA ASN A 51 -10.80 3.71 6.04
C ASN A 51 -9.60 2.91 5.52
N VAL A 52 -8.73 3.51 4.68
CA VAL A 52 -7.51 2.84 4.20
C VAL A 52 -6.51 2.61 5.34
N LEU A 53 -6.36 3.58 6.25
CA LEU A 53 -5.44 3.47 7.40
C LEU A 53 -5.90 2.47 8.48
N ASP A 54 -7.15 2.03 8.44
CA ASP A 54 -7.71 1.02 9.33
C ASP A 54 -7.54 -0.42 8.80
N LEU A 55 -7.14 -0.58 7.54
CA LEU A 55 -6.86 -1.89 6.94
C LEU A 55 -5.55 -2.48 7.46
N GLU A 56 -5.49 -3.81 7.55
CA GLU A 56 -4.28 -4.54 7.92
C GLU A 56 -3.15 -4.35 6.90
N ASN A 57 -1.92 -4.15 7.39
CA ASN A 57 -0.76 -3.84 6.54
C ASN A 57 -0.45 -4.93 5.50
N PRO A 58 -0.43 -6.24 5.87
CA PRO A 58 -0.09 -7.30 4.91
C PRO A 58 -1.07 -7.35 3.74
N ASP A 59 -2.37 -7.23 4.04
CA ASP A 59 -3.41 -7.33 3.01
C ASP A 59 -3.45 -6.07 2.15
N LEU A 60 -3.31 -4.88 2.77
CA LEU A 60 -3.19 -3.64 2.02
C LEU A 60 -2.02 -3.68 1.04
N TRP A 61 -0.85 -4.18 1.47
CA TRP A 61 0.32 -4.30 0.60
C TRP A 61 0.09 -5.27 -0.56
N LYS A 62 -0.52 -6.44 -0.31
CA LYS A 62 -0.86 -7.40 -1.38
C LYS A 62 -1.80 -6.78 -2.41
N TRP A 63 -2.81 -6.05 -1.98
CA TRP A 63 -3.78 -5.42 -2.89
C TRP A 63 -3.16 -4.28 -3.70
N LEU A 64 -2.33 -3.45 -3.06
CA LEU A 64 -1.62 -2.34 -3.71
C LEU A 64 -0.62 -2.82 -4.77
N THR A 65 0.07 -3.93 -4.51
CA THR A 65 1.02 -4.54 -5.45
C THR A 65 0.37 -5.48 -6.47
N GLY A 66 -0.94 -5.72 -6.38
CA GLY A 66 -1.69 -6.58 -7.29
C GLY A 66 -1.52 -8.08 -7.06
N GLN A 67 -0.92 -8.49 -5.94
CA GLN A 67 -0.77 -9.91 -5.58
C GLN A 67 -2.14 -10.57 -5.32
N GLU A 68 -3.07 -9.82 -4.73
CA GLU A 68 -4.42 -10.30 -4.41
C GLU A 68 -5.46 -9.25 -4.82
N GLN A 69 -6.68 -9.68 -5.11
CA GLN A 69 -7.76 -8.74 -5.42
C GLN A 69 -8.30 -8.11 -4.13
N PRO A 70 -8.40 -6.77 -4.04
CA PRO A 70 -9.03 -6.12 -2.90
C PRO A 70 -10.53 -6.42 -2.87
N PRO A 71 -11.15 -6.45 -1.68
CA PRO A 71 -12.60 -6.45 -1.55
C PRO A 71 -13.24 -5.24 -2.24
N ASP A 72 -14.48 -5.38 -2.71
CA ASP A 72 -15.20 -4.31 -3.43
C ASP A 72 -15.23 -2.99 -2.64
N ALA A 73 -15.42 -3.06 -1.31
CA ALA A 73 -15.44 -1.89 -0.45
C ALA A 73 -14.12 -1.08 -0.47
N VAL A 74 -12.98 -1.77 -0.61
CA VAL A 74 -11.65 -1.14 -0.71
C VAL A 74 -11.41 -0.67 -2.14
N CYS A 75 -11.86 -1.44 -3.15
CA CYS A 75 -11.71 -1.08 -4.55
C CYS A 75 -12.51 0.17 -4.95
N GLN A 76 -13.62 0.48 -4.26
CA GLN A 76 -14.39 1.71 -4.48
C GLN A 76 -13.82 2.93 -3.75
N ASN A 77 -12.79 2.75 -2.93
CA ASN A 77 -12.21 3.86 -2.17
C ASN A 77 -11.29 4.71 -3.07
N PRO A 78 -11.54 6.02 -3.21
CA PRO A 78 -10.77 6.88 -4.11
C PRO A 78 -9.28 6.95 -3.73
N VAL A 79 -8.97 6.99 -2.44
CA VAL A 79 -7.59 7.03 -1.94
C VAL A 79 -6.85 5.76 -2.29
N PHE A 80 -7.51 4.60 -2.16
CA PHE A 80 -6.91 3.33 -2.53
C PHE A 80 -6.62 3.24 -4.03
N CYS A 81 -7.56 3.67 -4.88
CA CYS A 81 -7.38 3.69 -6.33
C CYS A 81 -6.19 4.57 -6.74
N GLU A 82 -6.08 5.79 -6.21
CA GLU A 82 -4.96 6.67 -6.52
C GLU A 82 -3.60 6.11 -6.07
N LEU A 83 -3.55 5.51 -4.88
CA LEU A 83 -2.34 4.86 -4.39
C LEU A 83 -1.91 3.69 -5.29
N ARG A 84 -2.87 2.85 -5.69
CA ARG A 84 -2.64 1.73 -6.60
C ARG A 84 -2.13 2.24 -7.95
N ASP A 85 -2.75 3.27 -8.51
CA ASP A 85 -2.32 3.86 -9.78
C ASP A 85 -0.90 4.44 -9.68
N LYS A 86 -0.56 5.11 -8.57
CA LYS A 86 0.79 5.64 -8.32
C LYS A 86 1.83 4.52 -8.28
N ILE A 87 1.53 3.38 -7.64
CA ILE A 87 2.41 2.22 -7.60
C ILE A 87 2.56 1.60 -8.98
N VAL A 88 1.45 1.39 -9.70
CA VAL A 88 1.47 0.83 -11.06
C VAL A 88 2.29 1.71 -12.01
N ASN A 89 2.11 3.02 -11.95
CA ASN A 89 2.90 3.98 -12.74
C ASN A 89 4.40 3.94 -12.39
N ASN A 90 4.74 3.78 -11.11
CA ASN A 90 6.12 3.63 -10.67
C ASN A 90 6.73 2.32 -11.19
N LEU A 91 6.01 1.20 -11.09
CA LEU A 91 6.44 -0.09 -11.62
C LEU A 91 6.61 -0.04 -13.14
N ASN A 92 5.73 0.66 -13.85
CA ASN A 92 5.84 0.87 -15.30
C ASN A 92 7.09 1.67 -15.69
N SER A 93 7.53 2.60 -14.84
CA SER A 93 8.71 3.44 -15.10
C SER A 93 10.03 2.76 -14.73
N HIS A 94 10.02 1.89 -13.72
CA HIS A 94 11.25 1.41 -13.09
C HIS A 94 11.44 -0.11 -13.08
N ALA A 95 10.44 -0.91 -13.47
CA ALA A 95 10.52 -2.36 -13.49
C ALA A 95 10.10 -2.96 -14.84
N THR A 96 10.84 -3.95 -15.30
CA THR A 96 10.45 -4.72 -16.49
C THR A 96 9.25 -5.62 -16.18
N PRO A 97 8.33 -5.87 -17.12
CA PRO A 97 7.15 -6.71 -16.87
C PRO A 97 7.47 -8.10 -16.32
N GLU A 98 8.60 -8.68 -16.71
CA GLU A 98 9.03 -10.04 -16.37
C GLU A 98 9.48 -10.19 -14.92
N THR A 99 9.86 -9.08 -14.26
CA THR A 99 10.31 -9.06 -12.86
C THR A 99 9.18 -8.76 -11.87
N ARG A 100 7.97 -8.50 -12.36
CA ARG A 100 6.81 -8.16 -11.53
C ARG A 100 6.16 -9.41 -10.95
N ALA A 101 5.55 -9.26 -9.77
CA ALA A 101 4.74 -10.31 -9.20
C ALA A 101 3.56 -10.63 -10.14
N LEU A 102 3.31 -11.92 -10.39
CA LEU A 102 2.16 -12.38 -11.16
C LEU A 102 0.88 -12.13 -10.36
N LEU A 103 -0.16 -11.62 -11.03
CA LEU A 103 -1.46 -11.38 -10.42
C LEU A 103 -2.01 -12.69 -9.84
N GLY A 104 -2.41 -12.67 -8.56
CA GLY A 104 -2.99 -13.84 -7.88
C GLY A 104 -1.99 -14.91 -7.45
N GLN A 105 -0.68 -14.69 -7.62
CA GLN A 105 0.35 -15.58 -7.11
C GLN A 105 0.99 -14.97 -5.85
N PRO A 106 1.07 -15.71 -4.73
CA PRO A 106 1.87 -15.27 -3.59
C PRO A 106 3.35 -15.14 -4.01
N TRP A 107 4.14 -14.35 -3.29
CA TRP A 107 5.59 -14.27 -3.50
C TRP A 107 6.19 -15.67 -3.66
N VAL A 108 7.05 -15.88 -4.66
CA VAL A 108 7.86 -17.09 -4.77
C VAL A 108 8.73 -17.13 -3.52
N ARG A 109 8.34 -17.99 -2.58
CA ARG A 109 8.80 -17.89 -1.21
C ARG A 109 10.07 -18.74 -1.03
N GLY A 110 11.24 -18.12 -1.24
CA GLY A 110 12.54 -18.66 -0.79
C GLY A 110 12.69 -18.74 0.75
N TRP A 111 11.63 -18.39 1.50
CA TRP A 111 11.50 -18.46 2.95
C TRP A 111 10.50 -19.55 3.41
N ASP A 112 9.94 -20.36 2.49
CA ASP A 112 9.05 -21.50 2.77
C ASP A 112 9.80 -22.85 2.65
N ASP A 113 11.07 -22.81 2.26
CA ASP A 113 11.89 -23.98 1.93
C ASP A 113 12.26 -24.86 3.13
N ILE A 114 11.77 -24.55 4.34
CA ILE A 114 11.96 -25.41 5.53
C ILE A 114 11.18 -26.72 5.40
N LYS A 115 10.22 -26.82 4.47
CA LYS A 115 9.64 -28.11 4.07
C LYS A 115 10.27 -28.60 2.76
N LYS A 116 11.43 -29.26 2.89
CA LYS A 116 12.06 -30.08 1.84
C LYS A 116 11.02 -31.01 1.18
N ASN A 117 10.53 -30.64 0.01
CA ASN A 117 9.98 -31.60 -0.95
C ASN A 117 11.15 -32.04 -1.85
N PRO A 118 11.36 -33.35 -2.08
CA PRO A 118 12.34 -33.81 -3.05
C PRO A 118 11.80 -33.50 -4.46
N GLY A 119 12.23 -32.37 -5.04
CA GLY A 119 11.86 -32.00 -6.42
C GLY A 119 11.84 -30.51 -6.78
N ALA A 120 12.27 -29.59 -5.91
CA ALA A 120 12.26 -28.16 -6.23
C ALA A 120 13.32 -27.77 -7.32
N PRO A 121 13.00 -26.87 -8.25
CA PRO A 121 13.91 -26.45 -9.32
C PRO A 121 15.04 -25.54 -8.84
N ILE A 122 16.22 -25.71 -9.44
CA ILE A 122 17.51 -25.09 -9.09
C ILE A 122 17.69 -23.78 -9.86
N VAL A 123 16.83 -22.78 -9.69
CA VAL A 123 17.14 -21.42 -10.17
C VAL A 123 16.67 -20.42 -9.13
N GLY A 124 17.58 -20.03 -8.25
CA GLY A 124 17.54 -18.74 -7.58
C GLY A 124 18.30 -17.74 -8.44
N ASN A 125 17.70 -16.58 -8.71
CA ASN A 125 18.41 -15.48 -9.35
C ASN A 125 19.45 -14.93 -8.36
N GLN A 126 20.73 -15.09 -8.72
CA GLN A 126 21.89 -14.48 -8.06
C GLN A 126 22.10 -13.06 -8.58
#